data_AF-A0A814D1I0-F1
#
_entry.id   AF-A0A814D1I0-F1
#
_cell.length_a   1.000
_cell.length_b   1.000
_cell.length_c   1.000
_cell.angle_alpha   90.00
_cell.angle_beta   90.00
_cell.angle_gamma   90.00
#
_symmetry.space_group_name_H-M   'P 1'
#
loop_
_entity.id
_entity.type
_entity.pdbx_description
1 polymer ?
#
loop_
_entity_poly.entity_id
_entity_poly.type
_entity_poly.pdbx_seq_one_letter_code
_entity_poly.pdbx_strand_id
1 'polypeptide(L)'
;MVSVKKIKTACSSHHICFVCLKKSSKNNRLSRINFKTVLHGYYRHQLLIKRNSRCCRIHLDESRELKKHFYSLIPTSIKEHDSHIFEILDFHRNLEPTIFEKFKDVSLLDEKHCLKVTGWEKEKFLKFSNFITCINDNSNRTKYQLIALYRYWLATGSSQKVLASLFSKETTQVQISNYLSEIRTAIYKDFVPFYLGSKKERGFYLKHSNKMVKKLLNLKEDEIAVICDGTYTRLEKSSNNEFQYRCWSVQKTDSLIKPFIICCPDGWIIDCYGPFQASENDASILKYVLKLDKDLENILIPKKTAIFLDRGSN
;
A
#
# COMPACT_ATOMS: atom_id res chain seq x y z
N MET A 1 -3.22 -48.12 -3.89
CA MET A 1 -1.96 -47.75 -4.58
C MET A 1 -1.36 -46.58 -3.82
N VAL A 2 -0.13 -46.71 -3.32
CA VAL A 2 0.58 -45.56 -2.71
C VAL A 2 0.78 -44.53 -3.82
N SER A 3 0.31 -43.31 -3.62
CA SER A 3 0.52 -42.23 -4.58
C SER A 3 1.99 -41.83 -4.56
N VAL A 4 2.62 -41.82 -5.73
CA VAL A 4 4.08 -41.62 -5.87
C VAL A 4 4.35 -40.31 -6.59
N LYS A 5 5.19 -39.46 -6.00
CA LYS A 5 5.62 -38.17 -6.59
C LYS A 5 7.04 -38.30 -7.14
N LYS A 6 7.22 -37.97 -8.41
CA LYS A 6 8.54 -37.89 -9.07
C LYS A 6 9.15 -36.51 -8.83
N ILE A 7 10.25 -36.45 -8.08
CA ILE A 7 10.93 -35.19 -7.73
C ILE A 7 12.42 -35.26 -8.07
N LYS A 8 12.98 -34.13 -8.54
CA LYS A 8 14.42 -33.97 -8.71
C LYS A 8 15.09 -34.03 -7.34
N THR A 9 16.02 -34.96 -7.17
CA THR A 9 16.76 -35.15 -5.92
C THR A 9 18.24 -34.89 -6.17
N ALA A 10 18.86 -34.04 -5.34
CA ALA A 10 20.27 -33.74 -5.43
C ALA A 10 21.15 -34.96 -5.07
N CYS A 11 22.23 -35.15 -5.81
CA CYS A 11 23.26 -36.11 -5.44
C CYS A 11 23.89 -35.73 -4.10
N SER A 12 23.88 -36.64 -3.12
CA SER A 12 24.35 -36.34 -1.76
C SER A 12 25.30 -37.42 -1.26
N SER A 13 26.50 -37.00 -0.85
CA SER A 13 27.48 -37.83 -0.16
C SER A 13 28.19 -37.01 0.90
N HIS A 14 28.67 -37.68 1.95
CA HIS A 14 29.38 -37.03 3.05
C HIS A 14 30.77 -36.51 2.67
N HIS A 15 31.30 -36.92 1.51
CA HIS A 15 32.68 -36.66 1.10
C HIS A 15 32.82 -35.68 -0.08
N ILE A 16 31.72 -35.30 -0.73
CA ILE A 16 31.71 -34.44 -1.91
C ILE A 16 30.77 -33.24 -1.75
N CYS A 17 31.06 -32.17 -2.47
CA CYS A 17 30.13 -31.05 -2.61
C CYS A 17 28.92 -31.47 -3.47
N PHE A 18 27.69 -31.27 -3.01
CA PHE A 18 26.50 -31.64 -3.78
C PHE A 18 26.24 -30.78 -5.04
N VAL A 19 26.99 -29.68 -5.22
CA VAL A 19 26.88 -28.77 -6.38
C VAL A 19 27.95 -29.09 -7.42
N CYS A 20 29.25 -29.11 -7.06
CA CYS A 20 30.35 -29.35 -8.02
C CYS A 20 30.96 -30.75 -7.97
N LEU A 21 30.45 -31.64 -7.09
CA LEU A 21 30.92 -33.02 -6.91
C LEU A 21 32.39 -33.18 -6.49
N LYS A 22 33.11 -32.07 -6.20
CA LYS A 22 34.50 -32.11 -5.73
C LYS A 22 34.60 -32.65 -4.30
N LYS A 23 35.59 -33.51 -4.06
CA LYS A 23 35.93 -34.06 -2.73
C LYS A 23 36.46 -32.97 -1.79
N SER A 24 36.34 -33.23 -0.49
CA SER A 24 36.99 -32.40 0.53
C SER A 24 38.51 -32.44 0.37
N SER A 25 39.16 -31.28 0.36
CA SER A 25 40.62 -31.15 0.34
C SER A 25 41.06 -30.05 1.30
N LYS A 26 42.38 -29.91 1.55
CA LYS A 26 42.93 -28.83 2.41
C LYS A 26 42.44 -27.43 1.97
N ASN A 27 42.30 -27.21 0.65
CA ASN A 27 41.85 -25.95 0.06
C ASN A 27 40.32 -25.89 -0.18
N ASN A 28 39.60 -27.00 -0.01
CA ASN A 28 38.18 -27.10 -0.32
C ASN A 28 37.41 -27.78 0.84
N ARG A 29 37.29 -27.06 1.97
CA ARG A 29 36.56 -27.57 3.14
C ARG A 29 35.06 -27.58 2.88
N LEU A 30 34.44 -28.72 3.16
CA LEU A 30 33.00 -28.94 3.00
C LEU A 30 32.25 -28.61 4.29
N SER A 31 31.24 -27.73 4.20
CA SER A 31 30.36 -27.35 5.30
C SER A 31 28.98 -28.01 5.12
N ARG A 32 28.31 -28.37 6.21
CA ARG A 32 26.91 -28.82 6.15
C ARG A 32 26.02 -27.65 5.77
N ILE A 33 25.05 -27.88 4.91
CA ILE A 33 24.08 -26.84 4.53
C ILE A 33 23.08 -26.57 5.66
N ASN A 34 22.58 -25.35 5.71
CA ASN A 34 21.49 -24.98 6.59
C ASN A 34 20.18 -25.64 6.11
N PHE A 35 19.29 -25.96 7.04
CA PHE A 35 17.93 -26.41 6.74
C PHE A 35 17.16 -25.39 5.88
N LYS A 36 17.42 -24.09 6.03
CA LYS A 36 16.88 -23.04 5.15
C LYS A 36 17.17 -23.29 3.66
N THR A 37 18.39 -23.74 3.32
CA THR A 37 18.79 -24.08 1.94
C THR A 37 17.99 -25.27 1.41
N VAL A 38 17.72 -26.27 2.27
CA VAL A 38 16.92 -27.44 1.92
C VAL A 38 15.48 -27.03 1.60
N LEU A 39 14.86 -26.24 2.48
CA LEU A 39 13.51 -25.73 2.28
C LEU A 39 13.41 -24.83 1.03
N HIS A 40 14.37 -23.93 0.83
CA HIS A 40 14.41 -23.06 -0.34
C HIS A 40 14.54 -23.88 -1.65
N GLY A 41 15.41 -24.90 -1.66
CA GLY A 41 15.55 -25.83 -2.78
C GLY A 41 14.23 -26.53 -3.13
N TYR A 42 13.51 -27.02 -2.12
CA TYR A 42 12.20 -27.66 -2.33
C TYR A 42 11.17 -26.65 -2.84
N TYR A 43 10.94 -25.55 -2.12
CA TYR A 43 9.84 -24.63 -2.41
C TYR A 43 10.01 -23.82 -3.69
N ARG A 44 11.25 -23.43 -4.05
CA ARG A 44 11.51 -22.57 -5.22
C ARG A 44 11.96 -23.34 -6.46
N HIS A 45 12.59 -24.49 -6.28
CA HIS A 45 13.21 -25.22 -7.39
C HIS A 45 12.70 -26.66 -7.54
N GLN A 46 11.71 -27.08 -6.74
CA GLN A 46 11.18 -28.45 -6.72
C GLN A 46 12.30 -29.50 -6.59
N LEU A 47 13.30 -29.16 -5.77
CA LEU A 47 14.53 -29.91 -5.60
C LEU A 47 14.64 -30.44 -4.16
N LEU A 48 14.71 -31.76 -4.03
CA LEU A 48 14.97 -32.40 -2.74
C LEU A 48 16.47 -32.47 -2.45
N ILE A 49 16.91 -31.79 -1.39
CA ILE A 49 18.29 -31.84 -0.91
C ILE A 49 18.33 -32.57 0.44
N LYS A 50 19.17 -33.60 0.58
CA LYS A 50 19.29 -34.31 1.87
C LYS A 50 19.86 -33.38 2.94
N ARG A 51 19.31 -33.43 4.17
CA ARG A 51 19.69 -32.59 5.32
C ARG A 51 21.20 -32.57 5.62
N ASN A 52 21.89 -33.67 5.37
CA ASN A 52 23.33 -33.82 5.65
C ASN A 52 24.23 -33.60 4.42
N SER A 53 23.68 -33.06 3.33
CA SER A 53 24.46 -32.67 2.15
C SER A 53 25.51 -31.63 2.51
N ARG A 54 26.69 -31.74 1.91
CA ARG A 54 27.79 -30.80 2.16
C ARG A 54 28.08 -29.91 0.96
N CYS A 55 28.38 -28.64 1.21
CA CYS A 55 28.73 -27.66 0.20
C CYS A 55 30.13 -27.10 0.43
N CYS A 56 30.87 -26.80 -0.64
CA CYS A 56 32.11 -26.05 -0.51
C CYS A 56 31.83 -24.54 -0.36
N ARG A 57 32.80 -23.82 0.23
CA ARG A 57 32.69 -22.37 0.47
C ARG A 57 32.46 -21.53 -0.78
N ILE A 58 32.91 -22.00 -1.94
CA ILE A 58 32.79 -21.27 -3.22
C ILE A 58 31.31 -21.00 -3.57
N HIS A 59 30.43 -21.95 -3.28
CA HIS A 59 29.00 -21.83 -3.59
C HIS A 59 28.18 -21.20 -2.47
N LEU A 60 28.80 -20.97 -1.30
CA LEU A 60 28.14 -20.33 -0.18
C LEU A 60 28.38 -18.83 -0.21
N ASP A 61 27.41 -18.06 0.24
CA ASP A 61 27.56 -16.64 0.54
C ASP A 61 28.18 -16.42 1.93
N GLU A 62 28.34 -15.15 2.31
CA GLU A 62 28.89 -14.73 3.60
C GLU A 62 28.07 -15.24 4.79
N SER A 63 26.76 -15.43 4.59
CA SER A 63 25.82 -15.99 5.58
C SER A 63 25.84 -17.53 5.62
N ARG A 64 26.72 -18.18 4.84
CA ARG A 64 26.82 -19.63 4.67
C ARG A 64 25.58 -20.27 4.04
N GLU A 65 24.79 -19.51 3.29
CA GLU A 65 23.68 -20.01 2.50
C GLU A 65 24.11 -20.25 1.04
N LEU A 66 23.42 -21.14 0.33
CA LEU A 66 23.74 -21.43 -1.08
C LEU A 66 23.35 -20.22 -1.95
N LYS A 67 24.31 -19.72 -2.76
CA LYS A 67 24.04 -18.62 -3.70
C LYS A 67 22.95 -19.04 -4.70
N LYS A 68 22.00 -18.14 -4.96
CA LYS A 68 20.77 -18.40 -5.74
C LYS A 68 21.01 -19.00 -7.13
N HIS A 69 22.08 -18.60 -7.84
CA HIS A 69 22.37 -19.09 -9.18
C HIS A 69 22.86 -20.55 -9.23
N PHE A 70 23.33 -21.12 -8.12
CA PHE A 70 23.78 -22.51 -8.11
C PHE A 70 22.63 -23.53 -8.01
N TYR A 71 21.41 -23.11 -7.66
CA TYR A 71 20.29 -24.06 -7.52
C TYR A 71 19.93 -24.76 -8.83
N SER A 72 20.07 -24.07 -9.97
CA SER A 72 19.84 -24.64 -11.31
C SER A 72 20.99 -25.52 -11.79
N LEU A 73 22.17 -25.41 -11.18
CA LEU A 73 23.39 -26.13 -11.56
C LEU A 73 23.64 -27.38 -10.72
N ILE A 74 22.78 -27.66 -9.74
CA ILE A 74 22.91 -28.84 -8.88
C ILE A 74 22.70 -30.11 -9.73
N PRO A 75 23.63 -31.08 -9.70
CA PRO A 75 23.41 -32.39 -10.30
C PRO A 75 22.24 -33.12 -9.62
N THR A 76 21.23 -33.48 -10.42
CA THR A 76 20.00 -34.12 -9.93
C THR A 76 19.72 -35.45 -10.60
N SER A 77 19.13 -36.38 -9.84
CA SER A 77 18.46 -37.58 -10.35
C SER A 77 16.96 -37.50 -10.02
N ILE A 78 16.08 -37.90 -10.95
CA ILE A 78 14.65 -38.04 -10.65
C ILE A 78 14.47 -39.27 -9.76
N LYS A 79 13.80 -39.10 -8.62
CA LYS A 79 13.47 -40.19 -7.70
C LYS A 79 11.99 -40.18 -7.37
N GLU A 80 11.46 -41.37 -7.18
CA GLU A 80 10.10 -41.62 -6.71
C GLU A 80 10.08 -41.60 -5.19
N HIS A 81 9.14 -40.84 -4.63
CA HIS A 81 8.92 -40.75 -3.19
C HIS A 81 7.42 -40.83 -2.90
N ASP A 82 7.06 -41.26 -1.69
CA ASP A 82 5.69 -41.21 -1.19
C ASP A 82 5.16 -39.77 -1.26
N SER A 83 4.02 -39.57 -1.93
CA SER A 83 3.46 -38.24 -2.16
C SER A 83 2.91 -37.59 -0.90
N HIS A 84 2.55 -38.35 0.14
CA HIS A 84 1.82 -37.85 1.30
C HIS A 84 2.59 -36.76 2.06
N ILE A 85 3.89 -36.93 2.27
CA ILE A 85 4.73 -35.91 2.94
C ILE A 85 4.82 -34.64 2.09
N PHE A 86 4.88 -34.77 0.76
CA PHE A 86 4.94 -33.61 -0.13
C PHE A 86 3.61 -32.89 -0.24
N GLU A 87 2.50 -33.63 -0.19
CA GLU A 87 1.15 -33.07 -0.09
C GLU A 87 1.00 -32.27 1.20
N ILE A 88 1.45 -32.80 2.34
CA ILE A 88 1.47 -32.07 3.62
C ILE A 88 2.35 -30.81 3.53
N LEU A 89 3.55 -30.90 2.93
CA LEU A 89 4.46 -29.74 2.78
C LEU A 89 3.92 -28.68 1.81
N ASP A 90 3.29 -29.10 0.72
CA ASP A 90 2.65 -28.21 -0.25
C ASP A 90 1.38 -27.59 0.35
N PHE A 91 0.62 -28.35 1.15
CA PHE A 91 -0.51 -27.86 1.94
C PHE A 91 -0.06 -26.84 2.99
N HIS A 92 1.00 -27.12 3.76
CA HIS A 92 1.56 -26.18 4.73
C HIS A 92 2.08 -24.90 4.06
N ARG A 93 2.67 -24.98 2.86
CA ARG A 93 3.01 -23.79 2.06
C ARG A 93 1.78 -23.01 1.60
N ASN A 94 0.64 -23.68 1.45
CA ASN A 94 -0.63 -23.04 1.15
C ASN A 94 -1.31 -22.44 2.39
N LEU A 95 -0.94 -22.90 3.59
CA LEU A 95 -1.44 -22.37 4.86
C LEU A 95 -0.76 -21.07 5.32
N GLU A 96 0.48 -20.78 4.90
CA GLU A 96 1.13 -19.52 5.28
C GLU A 96 0.30 -18.33 4.76
N PRO A 97 -0.36 -17.57 5.65
CA PRO A 97 -1.27 -16.53 5.23
C PRO A 97 -0.47 -15.44 4.54
N THR A 98 -1.00 -14.96 3.41
CA THR A 98 -0.45 -13.79 2.73
C THR A 98 -0.47 -12.56 3.64
N ILE A 99 0.13 -11.47 3.18
CA ILE A 99 0.17 -10.21 3.92
C ILE A 99 -1.24 -9.75 4.31
N PHE A 100 -2.20 -9.87 3.38
CA PHE A 100 -3.58 -9.44 3.60
C PHE A 100 -4.48 -10.53 4.16
N GLU A 101 -4.17 -11.83 4.03
CA GLU A 101 -4.94 -12.90 4.69
C GLU A 101 -4.96 -12.74 6.22
N LYS A 102 -3.88 -12.22 6.82
CA LYS A 102 -3.81 -11.91 8.26
C LYS A 102 -4.83 -10.85 8.72
N PHE A 103 -5.42 -10.08 7.80
CA PHE A 103 -6.46 -9.11 8.10
C PHE A 103 -7.88 -9.68 7.99
N LYS A 104 -8.06 -10.96 7.62
CA LYS A 104 -9.39 -11.59 7.64
C LYS A 104 -9.99 -11.61 9.04
N ASP A 105 -9.18 -12.01 10.02
CA ASP A 105 -9.57 -12.04 11.43
C ASP A 105 -8.73 -11.04 12.23
N VAL A 106 -9.35 -9.92 12.59
CA VAL A 106 -8.67 -8.85 13.33
C VAL A 106 -8.39 -9.25 14.78
N SER A 107 -9.08 -10.25 15.34
CA SER A 107 -8.79 -10.73 16.69
C SER A 107 -7.36 -11.31 16.76
N LEU A 108 -6.96 -12.04 15.71
CA LEU A 108 -5.64 -12.67 15.56
C LEU A 108 -4.57 -11.75 14.96
N LEU A 109 -4.93 -10.53 14.55
CA LEU A 109 -4.01 -9.60 13.91
C LEU A 109 -2.95 -9.09 14.90
N ASP A 110 -1.68 -9.34 14.59
CA ASP A 110 -0.52 -8.83 15.33
C ASP A 110 -0.31 -7.32 15.12
N GLU A 111 0.06 -6.62 16.20
CA GLU A 111 0.29 -5.17 16.22
C GLU A 111 1.39 -4.75 15.24
N LYS A 112 2.52 -5.47 15.23
CA LYS A 112 3.66 -5.15 14.37
C LYS A 112 3.31 -5.35 12.89
N HIS A 113 2.53 -6.39 12.59
CA HIS A 113 2.02 -6.63 11.24
C HIS A 113 1.04 -5.53 10.80
N CYS A 114 0.11 -5.12 11.66
CA CYS A 114 -0.83 -4.04 11.39
C CYS A 114 -0.10 -2.73 11.06
N LEU A 115 0.84 -2.33 11.92
CA LEU A 115 1.65 -1.12 11.75
C LEU A 115 2.49 -1.18 10.46
N LYS A 116 3.12 -2.32 10.17
CA LYS A 116 3.95 -2.48 8.97
C LYS A 116 3.14 -2.32 7.67
N VAL A 117 1.93 -2.88 7.62
CA VAL A 117 1.12 -2.91 6.38
C VAL A 117 0.32 -1.62 6.22
N THR A 118 -0.26 -1.12 7.32
CA THR A 118 -1.20 0.00 7.27
C THR A 118 -0.60 1.32 7.73
N GLY A 119 0.58 1.32 8.35
CA GLY A 119 1.17 2.49 9.00
C GLY A 119 0.39 2.96 10.24
N TRP A 120 -0.57 2.17 10.72
CA TRP A 120 -1.39 2.49 11.90
C TRP A 120 -1.26 1.41 12.96
N GLU A 121 -1.31 1.85 14.22
CA GLU A 121 -1.56 0.94 15.34
C GLU A 121 -2.94 0.28 15.19
N LYS A 122 -3.08 -0.93 15.72
CA LYS A 122 -4.30 -1.75 15.58
C LYS A 122 -5.53 -1.04 16.13
N GLU A 123 -5.39 -0.30 17.23
CA GLU A 123 -6.48 0.50 17.81
C GLU A 123 -6.98 1.54 16.82
N LYS A 124 -6.08 2.31 16.20
CA LYS A 124 -6.43 3.33 15.20
C LYS A 124 -7.04 2.69 13.94
N PHE A 125 -6.50 1.55 13.51
CA PHE A 125 -7.04 0.79 12.38
C PHE A 125 -8.48 0.34 12.64
N LEU A 126 -8.76 -0.20 13.83
CA LEU A 126 -10.10 -0.61 14.25
C LEU A 126 -11.07 0.57 14.35
N LYS A 127 -10.63 1.67 14.97
CA LYS A 127 -11.43 2.92 15.04
C LYS A 127 -11.80 3.42 13.65
N PHE A 128 -10.86 3.46 12.71
CA PHE A 128 -11.14 3.83 11.32
C PHE A 128 -12.11 2.85 10.66
N SER A 129 -11.91 1.55 10.89
CA SER A 129 -12.74 0.49 10.29
C SER A 129 -14.20 0.55 10.72
N ASN A 130 -14.51 1.16 11.86
CA ASN A 130 -15.87 1.37 12.34
C ASN A 130 -16.64 2.44 11.55
N PHE A 131 -15.94 3.37 10.90
CA PHE A 131 -16.59 4.33 9.99
C PHE A 131 -17.10 3.63 8.74
N ILE A 132 -16.37 2.64 8.23
CA ILE A 132 -16.71 1.96 6.99
C ILE A 132 -17.83 0.95 7.25
N THR A 133 -19.03 1.22 6.73
CA THR A 133 -20.25 0.42 6.99
C THR A 133 -20.85 -0.17 5.72
N CYS A 134 -20.62 0.44 4.56
CA CYS A 134 -21.23 0.01 3.30
C CYS A 134 -20.51 -1.16 2.59
N ILE A 135 -19.46 -1.72 3.19
CA ILE A 135 -18.73 -2.88 2.68
C ILE A 135 -19.11 -4.13 3.48
N ASN A 136 -19.80 -5.06 2.82
CA ASN A 136 -20.15 -6.37 3.40
C ASN A 136 -19.05 -7.39 3.11
N ASP A 137 -18.70 -8.22 4.09
CA ASP A 137 -17.72 -9.31 3.90
C ASP A 137 -18.25 -10.40 2.96
N ASN A 138 -17.34 -11.09 2.27
CA ASN A 138 -17.65 -12.26 1.47
C ASN A 138 -16.50 -13.28 1.53
N SER A 139 -16.67 -14.43 0.87
CA SER A 139 -15.69 -15.53 0.87
C SER A 139 -14.30 -15.12 0.37
N ASN A 140 -14.23 -14.12 -0.51
CA ASN A 140 -12.99 -13.70 -1.16
C ASN A 140 -12.29 -12.58 -0.39
N ARG A 141 -13.03 -11.75 0.34
CA ARG A 141 -12.47 -10.54 0.97
C ARG A 141 -13.30 -10.04 2.16
N THR A 142 -12.60 -9.50 3.16
CA THR A 142 -13.22 -8.74 4.25
C THR A 142 -13.00 -7.23 4.13
N LYS A 143 -13.82 -6.44 4.81
CA LYS A 143 -13.66 -4.99 4.95
C LYS A 143 -12.28 -4.62 5.46
N TYR A 144 -11.77 -5.33 6.46
CA TYR A 144 -10.45 -5.08 7.04
C TYR A 144 -9.33 -5.33 6.04
N GLN A 145 -9.44 -6.39 5.22
CA GLN A 145 -8.49 -6.63 4.14
C GLN A 145 -8.51 -5.49 3.12
N LEU A 146 -9.67 -4.95 2.78
CA LEU A 146 -9.78 -3.83 1.85
C LEU A 146 -9.17 -2.53 2.38
N ILE A 147 -9.42 -2.21 3.66
CA ILE A 147 -8.81 -1.05 4.32
C ILE A 147 -7.28 -1.20 4.32
N ALA A 148 -6.78 -2.38 4.68
CA ALA A 148 -5.34 -2.65 4.71
C ALA A 148 -4.72 -2.58 3.30
N LEU A 149 -5.39 -3.15 2.29
CA LEU A 149 -4.98 -3.08 0.88
C LEU A 149 -4.87 -1.62 0.41
N TYR A 150 -5.89 -0.81 0.69
CA TYR A 150 -5.92 0.59 0.29
C TYR A 150 -4.79 1.40 0.96
N ARG A 151 -4.62 1.23 2.27
CA ARG A 151 -3.53 1.87 3.03
C ARG A 151 -2.16 1.46 2.51
N TYR A 152 -1.95 0.18 2.27
CA TYR A 152 -0.68 -0.34 1.74
C TYR A 152 -0.41 0.21 0.34
N TRP A 153 -1.44 0.30 -0.51
CA TRP A 153 -1.31 0.87 -1.86
C TRP A 153 -0.92 2.35 -1.80
N LEU A 154 -1.61 3.15 -0.97
CA LEU A 154 -1.27 4.57 -0.78
C LEU A 154 0.15 4.77 -0.23
N ALA A 155 0.61 3.90 0.67
CA ALA A 155 1.93 4.02 1.28
C ALA A 155 3.08 3.57 0.37
N THR A 156 2.83 2.61 -0.54
CA THR A 156 3.91 1.98 -1.33
C THR A 156 3.89 2.31 -2.81
N GLY A 157 2.77 2.80 -3.36
CA GLY A 157 2.60 2.99 -4.79
C GLY A 157 2.70 1.69 -5.60
N SER A 158 2.53 0.53 -4.96
CA SER A 158 2.71 -0.79 -5.60
C SER A 158 1.76 -1.00 -6.78
N SER A 159 2.24 -1.64 -7.84
CA SER A 159 1.38 -2.00 -8.97
C SER A 159 0.30 -3.01 -8.55
N GLN A 160 -0.88 -2.94 -9.19
CA GLN A 160 -1.98 -3.84 -8.87
C GLN A 160 -1.65 -5.33 -9.10
N LYS A 161 -0.71 -5.64 -10.01
CA LYS A 161 -0.19 -7.00 -10.22
C LYS A 161 0.58 -7.52 -9.00
N VAL A 162 1.41 -6.66 -8.39
CA VAL A 162 2.10 -6.98 -7.14
C VAL A 162 1.08 -7.15 -6.01
N LEU A 163 0.14 -6.22 -5.88
CA LEU A 163 -0.91 -6.29 -4.85
C LEU A 163 -1.73 -7.57 -4.94
N ALA A 164 -2.08 -8.03 -6.15
CA ALA A 164 -2.79 -9.27 -6.38
C ALA A 164 -2.03 -10.47 -5.77
N SER A 165 -0.72 -10.56 -6.02
CA SER A 165 0.14 -11.61 -5.43
C SER A 165 0.27 -11.56 -3.91
N LEU A 166 0.08 -10.39 -3.30
CA LEU A 166 0.16 -10.18 -1.86
C LEU A 166 -1.20 -10.42 -1.16
N PHE A 167 -2.31 -10.37 -1.92
CA PHE A 167 -3.68 -10.48 -1.41
C PHE A 167 -4.09 -11.92 -1.19
N SER A 168 -4.20 -12.69 -2.28
CA SER A 168 -4.39 -14.13 -2.21
C SER A 168 -3.83 -14.77 -3.49
N LYS A 169 -3.59 -16.08 -3.47
CA LYS A 169 -3.00 -16.78 -4.63
C LYS A 169 -3.88 -16.74 -5.88
N GLU A 170 -5.19 -16.55 -5.70
CA GLU A 170 -6.18 -16.56 -6.78
C GLU A 170 -6.64 -15.15 -7.17
N THR A 171 -6.20 -14.11 -6.44
CA THR A 171 -6.61 -12.75 -6.73
C THR A 171 -5.95 -12.27 -8.01
N THR A 172 -6.76 -11.70 -8.90
CA THR A 172 -6.33 -11.09 -10.16
C THR A 172 -6.12 -9.58 -10.01
N GLN A 173 -5.38 -8.98 -10.95
CA GLN A 173 -5.23 -7.52 -11.02
C GLN A 173 -6.59 -6.80 -11.16
N VAL A 174 -7.52 -7.37 -11.93
CA VAL A 174 -8.86 -6.79 -12.13
C VAL A 174 -9.64 -6.74 -10.82
N GLN A 175 -9.57 -7.81 -10.02
CA GLN A 175 -10.18 -7.82 -8.68
C GLN A 175 -9.57 -6.77 -7.77
N ILE A 176 -8.24 -6.60 -7.76
CA ILE A 176 -7.58 -5.52 -7.01
C ILE A 176 -8.10 -4.14 -7.44
N SER A 177 -8.25 -3.89 -8.73
CA SER A 177 -8.80 -2.63 -9.23
C SER A 177 -10.21 -2.38 -8.68
N ASN A 178 -11.07 -3.41 -8.69
CA ASN A 178 -12.42 -3.33 -8.15
C ASN A 178 -12.42 -3.09 -6.64
N TYR A 179 -11.58 -3.81 -5.90
CA TYR A 179 -11.41 -3.65 -4.46
C TYR A 179 -10.94 -2.25 -4.05
N LEU A 180 -9.96 -1.69 -4.77
CA LEU A 180 -9.49 -0.32 -4.56
C LEU A 180 -10.56 0.73 -4.92
N SER A 181 -11.41 0.45 -5.90
CA SER A 181 -12.55 1.30 -6.24
C SER A 181 -13.63 1.25 -5.15
N GLU A 182 -13.99 0.04 -4.72
CA GLU A 182 -15.00 -0.22 -3.69
C GLU A 182 -14.65 0.47 -2.37
N ILE A 183 -13.43 0.25 -1.86
CA ILE A 183 -13.00 0.87 -0.59
C ILE A 183 -12.91 2.39 -0.67
N ARG A 184 -12.46 2.93 -1.81
CA ARG A 184 -12.40 4.37 -2.02
C ARG A 184 -13.80 4.98 -2.00
N THR A 185 -14.75 4.40 -2.73
CA THR A 185 -16.15 4.83 -2.72
C THR A 185 -16.75 4.75 -1.31
N ALA A 186 -16.44 3.68 -0.56
CA ALA A 186 -16.90 3.54 0.82
C ALA A 186 -16.30 4.62 1.75
N ILE A 187 -15.01 4.95 1.61
CA ILE A 187 -14.38 6.04 2.37
C ILE A 187 -15.05 7.38 2.06
N TYR A 188 -15.32 7.67 0.78
CA TYR A 188 -16.02 8.90 0.38
C TYR A 188 -17.43 8.99 0.95
N LYS A 189 -18.13 7.86 1.05
CA LYS A 189 -19.50 7.82 1.55
C LYS A 189 -19.57 7.85 3.08
N ASP A 190 -18.76 7.03 3.74
CA ASP A 190 -18.96 6.72 5.16
C ASP A 190 -17.97 7.44 6.09
N PHE A 191 -16.84 7.94 5.59
CA PHE A 191 -15.82 8.60 6.43
C PHE A 191 -15.66 10.08 6.11
N VAL A 192 -15.55 10.44 4.83
CA VAL A 192 -15.29 11.83 4.40
C VAL A 192 -16.30 12.83 4.98
N PRO A 193 -17.62 12.59 4.99
CA PRO A 193 -18.60 13.58 5.50
C PRO A 193 -18.41 13.95 6.98
N PHE A 194 -17.78 13.08 7.78
CA PHE A 194 -17.52 13.36 9.19
C PHE A 194 -16.42 14.41 9.37
N TYR A 195 -15.42 14.45 8.50
CA TYR A 195 -14.20 15.25 8.72
C TYR A 195 -13.95 16.32 7.66
N LEU A 196 -14.53 16.16 6.47
CA LEU A 196 -14.40 17.06 5.32
C LEU A 196 -15.79 17.40 4.79
N GLY A 197 -15.90 18.53 4.11
CA GLY A 197 -17.12 18.96 3.46
C GLY A 197 -17.74 20.21 4.09
N SER A 198 -18.22 21.10 3.23
CA SER A 198 -18.94 22.34 3.54
C SER A 198 -20.30 22.16 4.25
N LYS A 199 -20.76 20.92 4.44
CA LYS A 199 -22.07 20.60 5.06
C LYS A 199 -22.18 20.87 6.56
N LYS A 200 -21.06 21.11 7.25
CA LYS A 200 -21.10 21.42 8.68
C LYS A 200 -21.64 22.81 8.92
N GLU A 201 -22.37 22.99 10.01
CA GLU A 201 -22.88 24.30 10.39
C GLU A 201 -21.74 25.30 10.61
N ARG A 202 -21.97 26.57 10.27
CA ARG A 202 -20.97 27.63 10.45
C ARG A 202 -20.47 27.75 11.89
N GLY A 203 -21.31 27.43 12.89
CA GLY A 203 -20.94 27.38 14.30
C GLY A 203 -19.81 26.39 14.63
N PHE A 204 -19.66 25.34 13.83
CA PHE A 204 -18.52 24.42 13.91
C PHE A 204 -17.22 25.15 13.51
N TYR A 205 -17.21 25.81 12.36
CA TYR A 205 -16.03 26.51 11.81
C TYR A 205 -15.60 27.74 12.62
N LEU A 206 -16.54 28.38 13.34
CA LEU A 206 -16.22 29.47 14.26
C LEU A 206 -15.20 29.07 15.34
N LYS A 207 -15.20 27.79 15.75
CA LYS A 207 -14.27 27.26 16.76
C LYS A 207 -12.83 27.15 16.25
N HIS A 208 -12.65 27.14 14.94
CA HIS A 208 -11.35 27.04 14.26
C HIS A 208 -10.71 28.42 13.99
N SER A 209 -11.41 29.51 14.34
CA SER A 209 -10.82 30.87 14.39
C SER A 209 -10.24 31.12 15.78
N ASN A 210 -8.97 30.81 15.97
CA ASN A 210 -8.29 30.98 17.27
C ASN A 210 -8.15 32.46 17.69
N LYS A 211 -7.92 32.69 18.99
CA LYS A 211 -7.81 34.05 19.57
C LYS A 211 -6.73 34.91 18.92
N MET A 212 -5.62 34.31 18.48
CA MET A 212 -4.52 35.02 17.82
C MET A 212 -5.00 35.60 16.49
N VAL A 213 -5.65 34.79 15.66
CA VAL A 213 -6.14 35.22 14.34
C VAL A 213 -7.22 36.27 14.47
N LYS A 214 -8.16 36.11 15.42
CA LYS A 214 -9.19 37.13 15.68
C LYS A 214 -8.58 38.48 16.04
N LYS A 215 -7.55 38.50 16.90
CA LYS A 215 -6.83 39.74 17.26
C LYS A 215 -6.04 40.32 16.08
N LEU A 216 -5.29 39.49 15.36
CA LEU A 216 -4.44 39.94 14.25
C LEU A 216 -5.26 40.59 13.12
N LEU A 217 -6.44 40.02 12.84
CA LEU A 217 -7.31 40.45 11.75
C LEU A 217 -8.46 41.34 12.19
N ASN A 218 -8.54 41.71 13.48
CA ASN A 218 -9.64 42.47 14.08
C ASN A 218 -11.04 41.87 13.80
N LEU A 219 -11.15 40.54 13.88
CA LEU A 219 -12.41 39.82 13.67
C LEU A 219 -13.27 39.80 14.93
N LYS A 220 -14.58 39.97 14.76
CA LYS A 220 -15.57 39.78 15.82
C LYS A 220 -15.74 38.29 16.17
N GLU A 221 -16.40 38.02 17.29
CA GLU A 221 -16.58 36.65 17.76
C GLU A 221 -17.36 35.75 16.79
N ASP A 222 -18.29 36.34 16.03
CA ASP A 222 -19.12 35.67 15.03
C ASP A 222 -18.53 35.72 13.60
N GLU A 223 -17.34 36.29 13.44
CA GLU A 223 -16.61 36.36 12.17
C GLU A 223 -15.59 35.22 12.07
N ILE A 224 -15.37 34.72 10.85
CA ILE A 224 -14.36 33.70 10.56
C ILE A 224 -13.36 34.20 9.53
N ALA A 225 -12.12 33.73 9.65
CA ALA A 225 -11.15 33.79 8.56
C ALA A 225 -11.13 32.45 7.83
N VAL A 226 -11.02 32.49 6.50
CA VAL A 226 -10.88 31.32 5.65
C VAL A 226 -9.75 31.56 4.66
N ILE A 227 -8.91 30.56 4.49
CA ILE A 227 -7.80 30.55 3.54
C ILE A 227 -8.21 29.65 2.38
N CYS A 228 -8.09 30.16 1.18
CA CYS A 228 -8.36 29.46 -0.06
C CYS A 228 -7.08 29.46 -0.88
N ASP A 229 -6.53 28.28 -1.15
CA ASP A 229 -5.24 28.15 -1.83
C ASP A 229 -5.22 26.93 -2.77
N GLY A 230 -4.75 27.16 -3.98
CA GLY A 230 -4.45 26.12 -4.94
C GLY A 230 -3.03 25.60 -4.76
N THR A 231 -2.89 24.41 -4.16
CA THR A 231 -1.58 23.77 -4.01
C THR A 231 -1.25 22.88 -5.21
N TYR A 232 0.02 22.50 -5.38
CA TYR A 232 0.47 21.68 -6.50
C TYR A 232 0.93 20.30 -6.05
N THR A 233 0.41 19.27 -6.70
CA THR A 233 0.90 17.89 -6.54
C THR A 233 1.53 17.42 -7.84
N ARG A 234 2.77 16.94 -7.76
CA ARG A 234 3.47 16.35 -8.90
C ARG A 234 2.79 15.08 -9.37
N LEU A 235 2.72 14.92 -10.69
CA LEU A 235 2.30 13.70 -11.34
C LEU A 235 3.48 13.02 -11.99
N GLU A 236 3.64 11.74 -11.67
CA GLU A 236 4.50 10.84 -12.41
C GLU A 236 3.97 10.62 -13.83
N LYS A 237 4.85 10.15 -14.72
CA LYS A 237 4.52 9.91 -16.12
C LYS A 237 3.33 8.96 -16.26
N SER A 238 2.27 9.45 -16.90
CA SER A 238 1.08 8.66 -17.25
C SER A 238 1.20 8.08 -18.65
N SER A 239 0.60 6.90 -18.87
CA SER A 239 0.37 6.37 -20.22
C SER A 239 -0.78 7.10 -20.95
N ASN A 240 -1.58 7.89 -20.23
CA ASN A 240 -2.58 8.78 -20.81
C ASN A 240 -1.90 10.09 -21.20
N ASN A 241 -1.39 10.14 -22.43
CA ASN A 241 -0.67 11.31 -22.95
C ASN A 241 -1.53 12.58 -22.93
N GLU A 242 -2.82 12.48 -23.27
CA GLU A 242 -3.72 13.64 -23.26
C GLU A 242 -3.85 14.25 -21.87
N PHE A 243 -4.07 13.41 -20.84
CA PHE A 243 -4.09 13.85 -19.46
C PHE A 243 -2.74 14.44 -19.03
N GLN A 244 -1.62 13.79 -19.40
CA GLN A 244 -0.27 14.29 -19.10
C GLN A 244 -0.04 15.71 -19.64
N TYR A 245 -0.45 15.96 -20.89
CA TYR A 245 -0.35 17.29 -21.51
C TYR A 245 -1.19 18.33 -20.79
N ARG A 246 -2.42 17.99 -20.40
CA ARG A 246 -3.31 18.89 -19.64
C ARG A 246 -2.76 19.26 -18.26
N CYS A 247 -1.95 18.38 -17.67
CA CYS A 247 -1.31 18.62 -16.37
C CYS A 247 0.03 19.37 -16.49
N TRP A 248 0.55 19.65 -17.68
CA TRP A 248 1.82 20.35 -17.82
C TRP A 248 1.70 21.82 -17.40
N SER A 249 2.49 22.23 -16.40
CA SER A 249 2.66 23.63 -16.04
C SER A 249 3.90 24.19 -16.73
N VAL A 250 3.71 25.14 -17.64
CA VAL A 250 4.82 25.87 -18.26
C VAL A 250 5.61 26.66 -17.22
N GLN A 251 4.91 27.32 -16.29
CA GLN A 251 5.53 28.14 -15.25
C GLN A 251 6.42 27.34 -14.30
N LYS A 252 6.01 26.11 -13.96
CA LYS A 252 6.76 25.22 -13.06
C LYS A 252 7.61 24.19 -13.79
N THR A 253 7.54 24.16 -15.12
CA THR A 253 8.24 23.22 -16.02
C THR A 253 8.06 21.76 -15.61
N ASP A 254 6.86 21.40 -15.15
CA ASP A 254 6.58 20.09 -14.54
C ASP A 254 5.11 19.69 -14.75
N SER A 255 4.81 18.39 -14.68
CA SER A 255 3.44 17.87 -14.72
C SER A 255 2.81 17.90 -13.33
N LEU A 256 1.83 18.78 -13.15
CA LEU A 256 1.20 19.09 -11.88
C LEU A 256 -0.32 18.99 -11.99
N ILE A 257 -0.94 18.52 -10.91
CA ILE A 257 -2.36 18.77 -10.65
C ILE A 257 -2.48 19.79 -9.54
N LYS A 258 -3.56 20.57 -9.59
CA LYS A 258 -3.82 21.65 -8.64
C LYS A 258 -5.08 21.36 -7.81
N PRO A 259 -4.99 20.66 -6.68
CA PRO A 259 -6.09 20.64 -5.70
C PRO A 259 -6.25 22.02 -5.07
N PHE A 260 -7.50 22.45 -4.90
CA PHE A 260 -7.86 23.73 -4.29
C PHE A 260 -8.42 23.49 -2.89
N ILE A 261 -7.69 23.93 -1.87
CA ILE A 261 -8.01 23.68 -0.47
C ILE A 261 -8.64 24.93 0.12
N ILE A 262 -9.77 24.74 0.79
CA ILE A 262 -10.39 25.77 1.62
C ILE A 262 -10.22 25.32 3.07
N CYS A 263 -9.56 26.12 3.90
CA CYS A 263 -9.30 25.76 5.29
C CYS A 263 -9.47 26.95 6.25
N CYS A 264 -9.67 26.60 7.52
CA CYS A 264 -9.64 27.53 8.63
C CYS A 264 -8.18 27.88 9.02
N PRO A 265 -7.96 28.95 9.79
CA PRO A 265 -6.63 29.46 10.11
C PRO A 265 -5.77 28.52 10.97
N ASP A 266 -6.39 27.56 11.66
CA ASP A 266 -5.71 26.52 12.43
C ASP A 266 -5.35 25.28 11.59
N GLY A 267 -5.61 25.32 10.28
CA GLY A 267 -5.36 24.22 9.36
C GLY A 267 -6.53 23.24 9.23
N TRP A 268 -7.66 23.46 9.90
CA TRP A 268 -8.83 22.62 9.68
C TRP A 268 -9.35 22.76 8.25
N ILE A 269 -9.37 21.67 7.49
CA ILE A 269 -9.83 21.69 6.10
C ILE A 269 -11.36 21.72 6.09
N ILE A 270 -11.92 22.78 5.48
CA ILE A 270 -13.35 22.87 5.19
C ILE A 270 -13.66 21.89 4.07
N ASP A 271 -12.98 22.04 2.92
CA ASP A 271 -13.08 21.09 1.82
C ASP A 271 -11.89 21.19 0.86
N CYS A 272 -11.78 20.20 -0.04
CA CYS A 272 -10.78 20.13 -1.09
C CYS A 272 -11.47 19.88 -2.44
N TYR A 273 -11.26 20.80 -3.39
CA TYR A 273 -11.85 20.75 -4.73
C TYR A 273 -10.81 20.41 -5.81
N GLY A 274 -11.30 19.97 -6.97
CA GLY A 274 -10.48 19.66 -8.13
C GLY A 274 -10.26 18.15 -8.31
N PRO A 275 -9.13 17.73 -8.91
CA PRO A 275 -7.99 18.57 -9.31
C PRO A 275 -8.30 19.53 -10.47
N PHE A 276 -7.71 20.72 -10.43
CA PHE A 276 -7.75 21.73 -11.49
C PHE A 276 -6.46 21.72 -12.33
N GLN A 277 -6.47 22.37 -13.49
CA GLN A 277 -5.27 22.56 -14.29
C GLN A 277 -4.30 23.52 -13.60
N ALA A 278 -3.00 23.30 -13.76
CA ALA A 278 -1.98 24.11 -13.09
C ALA A 278 -1.96 25.58 -13.51
N SER A 279 -2.47 25.87 -14.72
CA SER A 279 -2.61 27.22 -15.31
C SER A 279 -3.85 27.97 -14.81
N GLU A 280 -4.80 27.30 -14.17
CA GLU A 280 -5.99 27.96 -13.63
C GLU A 280 -5.62 28.79 -12.39
N ASN A 281 -5.98 30.07 -12.43
CA ASN A 281 -5.79 30.96 -11.29
C ASN A 281 -6.84 30.72 -10.19
N ASP A 282 -6.43 30.98 -8.96
CA ASP A 282 -7.20 30.67 -7.75
C ASP A 282 -8.50 31.45 -7.67
N ALA A 283 -8.55 32.69 -8.18
CA ALA A 283 -9.78 33.48 -8.24
C ALA A 283 -10.84 32.85 -9.16
N SER A 284 -10.41 32.27 -10.28
CA SER A 284 -11.31 31.60 -11.22
C SER A 284 -11.79 30.27 -10.63
N ILE A 285 -10.89 29.53 -9.97
CA ILE A 285 -11.23 28.30 -9.26
C ILE A 285 -12.24 28.58 -8.14
N LEU A 286 -11.98 29.57 -7.27
CA LEU A 286 -12.91 29.93 -6.19
C LEU A 286 -14.29 30.33 -6.74
N LYS A 287 -14.33 31.10 -7.83
CA LYS A 287 -15.60 31.47 -8.49
C LYS A 287 -16.36 30.26 -9.03
N TYR A 288 -15.66 29.26 -9.53
CA TYR A 288 -16.26 28.00 -9.96
C TYR A 288 -16.78 27.18 -8.76
N VAL A 289 -15.99 27.05 -7.71
CA VAL A 289 -16.35 26.35 -6.47
C VAL A 289 -17.61 26.95 -5.84
N LEU A 290 -17.67 28.27 -5.67
CA LEU A 290 -18.85 28.97 -5.11
C LEU A 290 -20.13 28.78 -5.94
N LYS A 291 -20.01 28.48 -7.25
CA LYS A 291 -21.18 28.18 -8.08
C LYS A 291 -21.71 26.76 -7.87
N LEU A 292 -20.80 25.81 -7.62
CA LEU A 292 -21.14 24.39 -7.49
C LEU A 292 -21.54 24.01 -6.07
N ASP A 293 -20.78 24.47 -5.07
CA ASP A 293 -21.00 24.13 -3.68
C ASP A 293 -21.85 25.19 -2.99
N LYS A 294 -23.14 24.89 -2.89
CA LYS A 294 -24.12 25.77 -2.24
C LYS A 294 -24.04 25.74 -0.72
N ASP A 295 -23.53 24.66 -0.13
CA ASP A 295 -23.35 24.57 1.31
C ASP A 295 -22.23 25.52 1.77
N LEU A 296 -21.24 25.78 0.90
CA LEU A 296 -20.17 26.74 1.17
C LEU A 296 -20.68 28.18 1.32
N GLU A 297 -21.79 28.56 0.68
CA GLU A 297 -22.42 29.88 0.84
C GLU A 297 -22.90 30.11 2.29
N ASN A 298 -23.28 29.04 3.00
CA ASN A 298 -23.69 29.10 4.42
C ASN A 298 -22.50 29.36 5.36
N ILE A 299 -21.28 29.07 4.91
CA ILE A 299 -20.05 29.30 5.67
C ILE A 299 -19.51 30.69 5.34
N LEU A 300 -19.37 31.00 4.05
CA LEU A 300 -18.71 32.20 3.51
C LEU A 300 -19.65 33.40 3.41
N ILE A 301 -20.30 33.72 4.52
CA ILE A 301 -21.28 34.81 4.61
C ILE A 301 -20.57 36.17 4.38
N PRO A 302 -21.03 37.01 3.43
CA PRO A 302 -20.48 38.35 3.20
C PRO A 302 -20.48 39.20 4.47
N LYS A 303 -19.41 39.99 4.68
CA LYS A 303 -19.19 40.81 5.89
C LYS A 303 -19.08 40.04 7.22
N LYS A 304 -19.16 38.69 7.18
CA LYS A 304 -18.92 37.81 8.33
C LYS A 304 -17.74 36.86 8.11
N THR A 305 -17.12 36.94 6.94
CA THR A 305 -16.05 36.04 6.52
C THR A 305 -14.93 36.88 5.90
N ALA A 306 -13.74 36.81 6.48
CA ALA A 306 -12.52 37.30 5.86
C ALA A 306 -11.92 36.18 5.00
N ILE A 307 -11.84 36.40 3.68
CA ILE A 307 -11.30 35.43 2.74
C ILE A 307 -9.89 35.85 2.35
N PHE A 308 -8.94 34.95 2.58
CA PHE A 308 -7.56 35.05 2.12
C PHE A 308 -7.40 34.14 0.92
N LEU A 309 -7.10 34.72 -0.23
CA LEU A 309 -6.93 34.01 -1.48
C LEU A 309 -5.57 34.38 -2.04
N ASP A 310 -4.71 33.41 -2.29
CA ASP A 310 -3.49 33.66 -3.08
C ASP A 310 -3.93 33.99 -4.50
N ARG A 311 -3.67 35.21 -4.96
CA ARG A 311 -4.07 35.62 -6.32
C ARG A 311 -3.13 35.08 -7.38
N GLY A 312 -1.96 34.54 -6.99
CA GLY A 312 -0.82 34.37 -7.87
C GLY A 312 -0.30 35.74 -8.30
N SER A 313 1.03 35.89 -8.38
CA SER A 313 1.63 37.09 -8.97
C SER A 313 1.23 37.16 -10.45
N ASN A 314 0.51 38.21 -10.85
CA ASN A 314 0.35 38.57 -12.26
C ASN A 314 1.69 38.95 -12.88
#